data_AF-A0A6J5CG33-F1
#
_entry.id   AF-A0A6J5CG33-F1
#
_cell.length_a   1.000
_cell.length_b   1.000
_cell.length_c   1.000
_cell.angle_alpha   90.00
_cell.angle_beta   90.00
_cell.angle_gamma   90.00
#
_symmetry.space_group_name_H-M   'P 1'
#
loop_
_entity.id
_entity.type
_entity.pdbx_description
1 polymer ?
#
loop_
_entity_poly.entity_id
_entity_poly.type
_entity_poly.pdbx_seq_one_letter_code
_entity_poly.pdbx_strand_id
1 'polypeptide(L)'
;MLKPITKFFFIAIAVFANSGSAKTDAECLKHLGGGYSDAVCFGGLRADMGAQNRALYKKIRMRIPPGNPHARMLDDYMSAQDAAVRFCELQRDAGANWEKSPDGTMYPALYEQCVFDLRKVQNRFLKDLLTAANW
;
A
#
# COMPACT_ATOMS: atom_id res chain seq x y z
N MET A 1 -12.84 -15.73 60.74
CA MET A 1 -11.70 -15.08 60.06
C MET A 1 -12.21 -14.46 58.76
N LEU A 2 -12.48 -13.15 58.73
CA LEU A 2 -12.89 -12.43 57.52
C LEU A 2 -11.64 -11.95 56.77
N LYS A 3 -11.53 -12.24 55.47
CA LYS A 3 -10.49 -11.68 54.58
C LYS A 3 -11.00 -10.39 53.92
N PRO A 4 -10.19 -9.33 53.82
CA PRO A 4 -10.58 -8.11 53.13
C PRO A 4 -10.41 -8.28 51.61
N ILE A 5 -11.42 -7.86 50.86
CA ILE A 5 -11.39 -7.81 49.40
C ILE A 5 -10.75 -6.49 48.99
N THR A 6 -9.48 -6.54 48.57
CA THR A 6 -8.75 -5.39 48.03
C THR A 6 -9.23 -5.14 46.59
N LYS A 7 -10.02 -4.09 46.38
CA LYS A 7 -10.46 -3.66 45.05
C LYS A 7 -9.29 -2.97 44.33
N PHE A 8 -8.62 -3.70 43.43
CA PHE A 8 -7.70 -3.11 42.47
C PHE A 8 -8.51 -2.43 41.35
N PHE A 9 -8.48 -1.10 41.31
CA PHE A 9 -8.94 -0.34 40.16
C PHE A 9 -7.89 -0.45 39.05
N PHE A 10 -8.18 -1.24 38.01
CA PHE A 10 -7.40 -1.23 36.77
C PHE A 10 -7.76 0.02 35.97
N ILE A 11 -6.85 0.99 35.90
CA ILE A 11 -6.92 2.11 34.96
C ILE A 11 -6.40 1.61 33.62
N ALA A 12 -7.31 1.35 32.68
CA ALA A 12 -6.96 1.04 31.30
C ALA A 12 -6.51 2.33 30.60
N ILE A 13 -5.20 2.53 30.46
CA ILE A 13 -4.64 3.59 29.62
C ILE A 13 -4.78 3.12 28.16
N ALA A 14 -5.82 3.58 27.48
CA ALA A 14 -5.94 3.44 26.04
C ALA A 14 -4.91 4.34 25.35
N VAL A 15 -3.73 3.79 25.06
CA VAL A 15 -2.77 4.42 24.15
C VAL A 15 -3.34 4.28 22.74
N PHE A 16 -4.02 5.32 22.27
CA PHE A 16 -4.29 5.48 20.84
C PHE A 16 -2.96 5.78 20.15
N ALA A 17 -2.25 4.74 19.75
CA ALA A 17 -1.11 4.86 18.84
C ALA A 17 -1.67 5.35 17.50
N ASN A 18 -1.65 6.67 17.33
CA ASN A 18 -1.90 7.30 16.05
C ASN A 18 -0.67 6.99 15.18
N SER A 19 -0.66 5.82 14.54
CA SER A 19 0.37 5.41 13.59
C SER A 19 0.26 6.27 12.34
N GLY A 20 0.65 7.54 12.46
CA GLY A 20 0.98 8.37 11.32
C GLY A 20 2.20 7.75 10.66
N SER A 21 1.99 6.84 9.70
CA SER A 21 3.06 6.38 8.83
C SER A 21 3.63 7.62 8.15
N ALA A 22 4.83 8.03 8.57
CA ALA A 22 5.56 9.08 7.87
C ALA A 22 5.71 8.64 6.40
N LYS A 23 5.53 9.57 5.47
CA LYS A 23 5.77 9.28 4.06
C LYS A 23 7.24 8.91 3.88
N THR A 24 7.48 7.91 3.05
CA THR A 24 8.80 7.51 2.61
C THR A 24 9.37 8.59 1.72
N ASP A 25 10.62 8.97 1.99
CA ASP A 25 11.34 9.95 1.19
C ASP A 25 11.78 9.32 -0.15
N ALA A 26 11.37 9.92 -1.27
CA ALA A 26 11.74 9.45 -2.60
C ALA A 26 13.25 9.64 -2.91
N GLU A 27 13.98 10.42 -2.12
CA GLU A 27 15.43 10.54 -2.22
C GLU A 27 16.15 9.20 -2.03
N CYS A 28 15.55 8.21 -1.36
CA CYS A 28 16.13 6.87 -1.25
C CYS A 28 16.37 6.19 -2.62
N LEU A 29 15.65 6.59 -3.67
CA LEU A 29 15.86 6.12 -5.04
C LEU A 29 17.19 6.57 -5.66
N LYS A 30 17.88 7.55 -5.07
CA LYS A 30 19.22 7.98 -5.54
C LYS A 30 20.35 7.10 -5.02
N HIS A 31 20.05 6.19 -4.10
CA HIS A 31 21.04 5.37 -3.39
C HIS A 31 20.79 3.87 -3.57
N LEU A 32 20.23 3.47 -4.72
CA LEU A 32 19.92 2.07 -5.03
C LEU A 32 21.19 1.25 -5.28
N GLY A 33 21.24 0.06 -4.67
CA GLY A 33 22.37 -0.87 -4.74
C GLY A 33 21.98 -2.35 -4.85
N GLY A 34 20.69 -2.67 -4.98
CA GLY A 34 20.17 -4.02 -5.20
C GLY A 34 20.08 -4.89 -3.95
N GLY A 35 19.94 -4.30 -2.76
CA GLY A 35 19.92 -5.05 -1.48
C GLY A 35 18.78 -4.66 -0.54
N TYR A 36 18.99 -4.89 0.76
CA TYR A 36 18.00 -4.63 1.82
C TYR A 36 17.43 -3.21 1.78
N SER A 37 18.29 -2.19 1.64
CA SER A 37 17.90 -0.78 1.60
C SER A 37 16.91 -0.47 0.48
N ASP A 38 17.09 -1.10 -0.68
CA ASP A 38 16.27 -0.88 -1.86
C ASP A 38 14.88 -1.50 -1.64
N ALA A 39 14.82 -2.71 -1.07
CA ALA A 39 13.56 -3.34 -0.71
C ALA A 39 12.77 -2.51 0.30
N VAL A 40 13.45 -1.92 1.30
CA VAL A 40 12.82 -1.00 2.25
C VAL A 40 12.34 0.29 1.57
N CYS A 41 13.17 0.90 0.72
CA CYS A 41 12.85 2.12 -0.02
C CYS A 41 11.61 1.92 -0.92
N PHE A 42 11.64 0.93 -1.80
CA PHE A 42 10.52 0.63 -2.68
C PHE A 42 9.28 0.17 -1.89
N GLY A 43 9.45 -0.61 -0.83
CA GLY A 43 8.33 -1.04 0.02
C GLY A 43 7.60 0.13 0.68
N GLY A 44 8.35 1.11 1.18
CA GLY A 44 7.79 2.35 1.72
C GLY A 44 7.08 3.19 0.66
N LEU A 45 7.73 3.42 -0.49
CA LEU A 45 7.15 4.18 -1.60
C LEU A 45 5.90 3.49 -2.19
N ARG A 46 5.90 2.17 -2.28
CA ARG A 46 4.72 1.36 -2.65
C ARG A 46 3.58 1.60 -1.67
N ALA A 47 3.83 1.53 -0.37
CA ALA A 47 2.81 1.72 0.65
C ALA A 47 2.17 3.12 0.53
N ASP A 48 2.99 4.15 0.34
CA ASP A 48 2.53 5.52 0.12
C ASP A 48 1.70 5.68 -1.15
N MET A 49 2.14 5.09 -2.27
CA MET A 49 1.35 5.09 -3.50
C MET A 49 0.03 4.34 -3.34
N GLY A 50 0.03 3.19 -2.66
CA GLY A 50 -1.19 2.45 -2.35
C GLY A 50 -2.19 3.29 -1.53
N ALA A 51 -1.72 4.03 -0.53
CA ALA A 51 -2.54 4.95 0.24
C ALA A 51 -3.11 6.08 -0.62
N GLN A 52 -2.28 6.70 -1.47
CA GLN A 52 -2.71 7.75 -2.39
C GLN A 52 -3.75 7.26 -3.42
N ASN A 53 -3.56 6.06 -3.98
CA ASN A 53 -4.50 5.45 -4.93
C ASN A 53 -5.86 5.22 -4.28
N ARG A 54 -5.89 4.69 -3.06
CA ARG A 54 -7.15 4.52 -2.30
C ARG A 54 -7.86 5.85 -2.04
N ALA A 55 -7.10 6.91 -1.75
CA ALA A 55 -7.67 8.24 -1.56
C ALA A 55 -8.25 8.82 -2.86
N LEU A 56 -7.56 8.67 -3.99
CA LEU A 56 -8.05 9.08 -5.31
C LEU A 56 -9.30 8.31 -5.72
N TYR A 57 -9.28 6.97 -5.57
CA TYR A 57 -10.44 6.11 -5.81
C TYR A 57 -11.66 6.61 -5.04
N LYS A 58 -11.55 6.87 -3.73
CA LYS A 58 -12.66 7.39 -2.92
C LYS A 58 -13.18 8.72 -3.46
N LYS A 59 -12.30 9.65 -3.83
CA LYS A 59 -12.68 10.96 -4.40
C LYS A 59 -13.45 10.82 -5.72
N ILE A 60 -13.01 9.93 -6.61
CA ILE A 60 -13.68 9.68 -7.90
C ILE A 60 -15.02 8.99 -7.64
N ARG A 61 -15.03 7.93 -6.82
CA ARG A 61 -16.20 7.11 -6.54
C ARG A 61 -17.37 7.91 -5.94
N MET A 62 -17.08 8.90 -5.09
CA MET A 62 -18.08 9.81 -4.50
C MET A 62 -18.75 10.74 -5.52
N ARG A 63 -18.12 10.98 -6.67
CA ARG A 63 -18.66 11.86 -7.72
C ARG A 63 -19.54 11.11 -8.71
N ILE A 64 -19.46 9.78 -8.73
CA ILE A 64 -20.26 8.95 -9.62
C ILE A 64 -21.64 8.77 -8.99
N PRO A 65 -22.75 9.14 -9.67
CA PRO A 65 -24.09 8.96 -9.14
C PRO A 65 -24.41 7.49 -8.80
N PRO A 66 -25.24 7.24 -7.77
CA PRO A 66 -25.72 5.90 -7.47
C PRO A 66 -26.39 5.24 -8.69
N GLY A 67 -26.12 3.95 -8.91
CA GLY A 67 -26.67 3.20 -10.05
C GLY A 67 -25.96 3.43 -11.40
N ASN A 68 -25.00 4.36 -11.48
CA ASN A 68 -24.23 4.56 -12.70
C ASN A 68 -23.24 3.40 -12.92
N PRO A 69 -23.19 2.76 -14.11
CA PRO A 69 -22.32 1.62 -14.37
C PRO A 69 -20.81 1.92 -14.27
N HIS A 70 -20.39 3.19 -14.40
CA HIS A 70 -19.00 3.59 -14.21
C HIS A 70 -18.50 3.38 -12.79
N ALA A 71 -19.40 3.34 -11.79
CA ALA A 71 -19.04 2.98 -10.43
C ALA A 71 -18.46 1.56 -10.38
N ARG A 72 -19.18 0.59 -10.95
CA ARG A 72 -18.73 -0.80 -11.02
C ARG A 72 -17.46 -0.93 -11.86
N MET A 73 -17.36 -0.21 -12.97
CA MET A 73 -16.15 -0.21 -13.81
C MET A 73 -14.92 0.28 -13.04
N LEU A 74 -15.07 1.31 -12.19
CA LEU A 74 -13.99 1.78 -11.32
C LEU A 74 -13.62 0.75 -10.25
N ASP A 75 -14.60 0.09 -9.64
CA ASP A 75 -14.40 -0.95 -8.63
C ASP A 75 -13.68 -2.18 -9.23
N ASP A 76 -14.08 -2.59 -10.43
CA ASP A 76 -13.48 -3.67 -11.21
C ASP A 76 -12.04 -3.31 -11.61
N TYR A 77 -11.79 -2.06 -12.02
CA TYR A 77 -10.44 -1.57 -12.31
C TYR A 77 -9.52 -1.66 -11.08
N MET A 78 -9.98 -1.23 -9.90
CA MET A 78 -9.20 -1.33 -8.67
C MET A 78 -8.85 -2.79 -8.35
N SER A 79 -9.82 -3.68 -8.50
CA SER A 79 -9.64 -5.13 -8.28
C SER A 79 -8.64 -5.74 -9.27
N ALA A 80 -8.70 -5.33 -10.55
CA ALA A 80 -7.76 -5.79 -11.56
C ALA A 80 -6.32 -5.34 -11.30
N GLN A 81 -6.12 -4.10 -10.80
CA GLN A 81 -4.80 -3.61 -10.40
C GLN A 81 -4.24 -4.37 -9.20
N ASP A 82 -5.07 -4.74 -8.24
CA ASP A 82 -4.66 -5.59 -7.12
C ASP A 82 -4.30 -7.01 -7.58
N ALA A 83 -5.09 -7.59 -8.48
CA ALA A 83 -4.79 -8.89 -9.07
C ALA A 83 -3.50 -8.88 -9.90
N ALA A 84 -3.16 -7.76 -10.54
CA ALA A 84 -1.94 -7.62 -11.34
C ALA A 84 -0.65 -7.71 -10.51
N VAL A 85 -0.70 -7.52 -9.19
CA VAL A 85 0.46 -7.72 -8.29
C VAL A 85 1.06 -9.12 -8.42
N ARG A 86 0.24 -10.14 -8.72
CA ARG A 86 0.72 -11.51 -8.92
C ARG A 86 1.77 -11.62 -10.04
N PHE A 87 1.75 -10.71 -11.01
CA PHE A 87 2.74 -10.70 -12.10
C PHE A 87 4.13 -10.29 -11.60
N CYS A 88 4.22 -9.51 -10.52
CA CYS A 88 5.48 -9.21 -9.85
C CYS A 88 6.04 -10.41 -9.08
N GLU A 89 5.22 -11.44 -8.82
CA GLU A 89 5.62 -12.66 -8.11
C GLU A 89 6.07 -13.77 -9.06
N LEU A 90 5.83 -13.64 -10.37
CA LEU A 90 6.12 -14.71 -11.33
C LEU A 90 7.57 -15.18 -11.30
N GLN A 91 8.55 -14.27 -11.15
CA GLN A 91 9.96 -14.66 -11.08
C GLN A 91 10.28 -15.48 -9.81
N ARG A 92 9.56 -15.24 -8.71
CA ARG A 92 9.63 -16.06 -7.51
C ARG A 92 9.06 -17.44 -7.79
N ASP A 93 7.83 -17.46 -8.28
CA ASP A 93 7.01 -18.67 -8.43
C ASP A 93 7.54 -19.61 -9.52
N ALA A 94 8.26 -19.07 -10.51
CA ALA A 94 8.83 -19.81 -11.63
C ALA A 94 10.20 -20.45 -11.36
N GLY A 95 10.82 -20.26 -10.19
CA GLY A 95 12.00 -21.05 -9.84
C GLY A 95 12.94 -20.49 -8.79
N ALA A 96 12.93 -19.18 -8.52
CA ALA A 96 13.88 -18.59 -7.57
C ALA A 96 13.45 -18.75 -6.10
N ASN A 97 12.15 -18.97 -5.81
CA ASN A 97 11.60 -19.29 -4.49
C ASN A 97 12.09 -18.38 -3.33
N TRP A 98 12.36 -17.10 -3.63
CA TRP A 98 12.81 -16.12 -2.64
C TRP A 98 11.66 -15.60 -1.76
N GLU A 99 11.98 -15.10 -0.58
CA GLU A 99 11.01 -14.54 0.37
C GLU A 99 10.76 -13.05 0.13
N LYS A 100 9.52 -12.58 0.30
CA LYS A 100 9.22 -11.14 0.10
C LYS A 100 9.84 -10.23 1.15
N SER A 101 10.20 -10.76 2.31
CA SER A 101 10.87 -9.99 3.35
C SER A 101 12.26 -9.55 2.89
N PRO A 102 12.67 -8.30 3.15
CA PRO A 102 14.03 -7.87 2.89
C PRO A 102 15.05 -8.79 3.55
N ASP A 103 15.86 -9.47 2.74
CA ASP A 103 16.84 -10.48 3.19
C ASP A 103 18.28 -10.13 2.78
N GLY A 104 18.48 -8.97 2.14
CA GLY A 104 19.77 -8.51 1.62
C GLY A 104 20.07 -8.98 0.20
N THR A 105 19.29 -9.90 -0.37
CA THR A 105 19.34 -10.23 -1.80
C THR A 105 18.63 -9.18 -2.64
N MET A 106 18.82 -9.23 -3.95
CA MET A 106 18.15 -8.32 -4.88
C MET A 106 16.67 -8.64 -5.11
N TYR A 107 16.23 -9.87 -4.83
CA TYR A 107 14.91 -10.31 -5.24
C TYR A 107 13.75 -9.59 -4.53
N PRO A 108 13.77 -9.37 -3.20
CA PRO A 108 12.77 -8.55 -2.53
C PRO A 108 12.71 -7.12 -3.10
N ALA A 109 13.87 -6.54 -3.43
CA ALA A 109 13.94 -5.21 -4.02
C ALA A 109 13.28 -5.16 -5.42
N LEU A 110 13.56 -6.13 -6.28
CA LEU A 110 12.94 -6.24 -7.61
C LEU A 110 11.42 -6.39 -7.52
N TYR A 111 10.92 -7.18 -6.57
CA TYR A 111 9.49 -7.31 -6.34
C TYR A 111 8.87 -6.01 -5.84
N GLU A 112 9.45 -5.40 -4.81
CA GLU A 112 8.93 -4.15 -4.25
C GLU A 112 8.93 -3.03 -5.30
N GLN A 113 9.97 -2.96 -6.14
CA GLN A 113 10.02 -2.05 -7.28
C GLN A 113 8.90 -2.32 -8.29
N CYS A 114 8.70 -3.57 -8.72
CA CYS A 114 7.65 -3.93 -9.66
C CYS A 114 6.27 -3.49 -9.16
N VAL A 115 5.97 -3.76 -7.89
CA VAL A 115 4.68 -3.38 -7.31
C VAL A 115 4.59 -1.86 -7.15
N PHE A 116 5.67 -1.17 -6.75
CA PHE A 116 5.70 0.29 -6.71
C PHE A 116 5.37 0.91 -8.07
N ASP A 117 5.99 0.44 -9.15
CA ASP A 117 5.76 0.97 -10.50
C ASP A 117 4.34 0.71 -10.97
N LEU A 118 3.77 -0.48 -10.69
CA LEU A 118 2.36 -0.76 -10.93
C LEU A 118 1.45 0.25 -10.21
N ARG A 119 1.71 0.53 -8.93
CA ARG A 119 0.91 1.52 -8.17
C ARG A 119 1.10 2.93 -8.67
N LYS A 120 2.28 3.29 -9.18
CA LYS A 120 2.57 4.59 -9.78
C LYS A 120 1.79 4.79 -11.08
N VAL A 121 1.71 3.77 -11.94
CA VAL A 121 0.87 3.80 -13.16
C VAL A 121 -0.61 3.95 -12.79
N GLN A 122 -1.08 3.14 -11.83
CA GLN A 122 -2.46 3.25 -11.32
C GLN A 122 -2.75 4.66 -10.78
N ASN A 123 -1.81 5.26 -10.05
CA ASN A 123 -1.94 6.61 -9.51
C ASN A 123 -2.15 7.66 -10.61
N ARG A 124 -1.34 7.58 -11.67
CA ARG A 124 -1.44 8.48 -12.82
C ARG A 124 -2.81 8.37 -13.47
N PHE A 125 -3.26 7.16 -13.79
CA PHE A 125 -4.58 6.93 -14.36
C PHE A 125 -5.71 7.51 -13.51
N LEU A 126 -5.69 7.28 -12.19
CA LEU A 126 -6.71 7.82 -11.29
C LEU A 126 -6.68 9.36 -11.20
N LYS A 127 -5.49 9.98 -11.26
CA LYS A 127 -5.36 11.45 -11.34
C LYS A 127 -5.93 12.00 -12.63
N ASP A 128 -5.66 11.35 -13.75
CA ASP A 128 -6.17 11.75 -15.07
C ASP A 128 -7.70 11.61 -15.10
N LEU A 129 -8.24 10.51 -14.56
CA LEU A 129 -9.68 10.29 -14.44
C LEU A 129 -10.35 11.34 -13.54
N LEU A 130 -9.75 11.68 -12.40
CA LEU A 130 -10.26 12.72 -11.52
C LEU A 130 -10.20 14.10 -12.19
N THR A 131 -9.14 14.38 -12.95
CA THR A 131 -9.01 15.62 -13.72
C THR A 131 -10.09 15.73 -14.78
N ALA A 132 -10.32 14.68 -15.57
CA ALA A 132 -11.37 14.63 -16.58
C ALA A 132 -12.78 14.81 -15.97
N ALA A 133 -13.00 14.29 -14.75
CA ALA A 133 -14.27 14.45 -14.03
C ALA A 133 -14.46 15.83 -13.35
N ASN A 134 -13.51 16.76 -13.50
CA ASN A 134 -13.64 18.15 -13.02
C ASN A 134 -14.02 19.15 -14.12
N TRP A 135 -14.11 18.70 -15.37
CA TRP A 135 -14.57 19.48 -16.52
C TRP A 135 -16.01 19.10 -16.86
#